data_AF-A0A0G1JDQ4-F1
#
_entry.id   AF-A0A0G1JDQ4-F1
#
_cell.length_a   1.000
_cell.length_b   1.000
_cell.length_c   1.000
_cell.angle_alpha   90.00
_cell.angle_beta   90.00
_cell.angle_gamma   90.00
#
_symmetry.space_group_name_H-M   'P 1'
#
loop_
_entity.id
_entity.type
_entity.pdbx_description
1 polymer ?
#
loop_
_entity_poly.entity_id
_entity_poly.type
_entity_poly.pdbx_seq_one_letter_code
_entity_poly.pdbx_strand_id
1 'polypeptide(L)' 'NFNYTICLSQDKVDASPYVYGRVTDRLRAVSDEQLKAPQFYLCGNPNMIKDAINILTGRGVLESAIFHEKFV' A
#
# COMPACT_ATOMS: atom_id res chain seq x y z
N ASN A 1 7.97 14.74 9.68
CA ASN A 1 8.64 13.58 9.06
C ASN A 1 7.71 12.96 8.03
N PHE A 2 8.04 13.05 6.75
CA PHE A 2 7.26 12.52 5.64
C PHE A 2 8.18 11.71 4.74
N ASN A 3 7.74 10.50 4.36
CA ASN A 3 8.43 9.63 3.42
C ASN A 3 7.42 9.18 2.36
N TYR A 4 7.87 9.05 1.12
CA TYR A 4 7.05 8.52 0.03
C TYR A 4 7.85 7.51 -0.79
N THR A 5 7.15 6.67 -1.54
CA THR A 5 7.75 5.69 -2.44
C THR A 5 6.88 5.58 -3.68
N ILE A 6 7.50 5.64 -4.85
CA ILE A 6 6.80 5.50 -6.13
C ILE A 6 6.95 4.06 -6.61
N CYS A 7 5.84 3.41 -6.94
CA CYS A 7 5.83 2.04 -7.46
C CYS A 7 5.42 2.02 -8.94
N LEU A 8 6.22 1.40 -9.81
CA LEU A 8 5.96 1.27 -11.24
C LEU A 8 5.74 -0.20 -11.60
N SER A 9 4.55 -0.54 -12.09
CA SER A 9 4.15 -1.94 -12.33
C SER A 9 4.56 -2.52 -13.68
N GLN A 10 4.91 -1.67 -14.65
CA GLN A 10 5.23 -2.07 -16.03
C GLN A 10 6.64 -1.62 -16.43
N ASP A 11 6.95 -0.34 -16.22
CA ASP A 11 8.25 0.21 -16.59
C ASP A 11 9.34 -0.22 -15.60
N LYS A 12 10.37 -0.89 -16.11
CA LYS A 12 11.62 -1.12 -15.37
C LYS A 12 12.52 0.09 -15.55
N VAL A 13 12.31 1.08 -14.68
CA VAL A 13 13.24 2.19 -14.54
C VAL A 13 14.22 1.79 -13.44
N ASP A 14 15.43 1.38 -13.83
CA ASP A 14 16.54 1.11 -12.90
C ASP A 14 17.13 2.44 -12.41
N ALA A 15 16.29 3.29 -11.82
CA ALA A 15 16.68 4.56 -11.22
C ALA A 15 16.00 4.74 -9.87
N SER A 16 16.78 5.19 -8.89
CA SER A 16 16.22 5.75 -7.66
C SER A 16 15.33 6.95 -8.01
N PRO A 17 14.13 7.11 -7.42
CA PRO A 17 13.60 6.43 -6.23
C PRO A 17 12.50 5.38 -6.52
N TYR A 18 12.47 4.78 -7.71
CA TYR A 18 11.38 3.92 -8.13
C TYR A 18 11.51 2.48 -7.59
N VAL A 19 10.38 1.90 -7.19
CA VAL A 19 10.27 0.47 -6.88
C VAL A 19 9.48 -0.21 -7.98
N TYR A 20 10.01 -1.30 -8.52
CA TYR A 20 9.30 -2.09 -9.52
C TYR A 20 8.24 -3.00 -8.88
N GLY A 21 7.06 -3.06 -9.47
CA GLY A 21 5.93 -3.87 -9.01
C GLY A 21 4.69 -3.04 -8.66
N ARG A 22 3.67 -3.70 -8.11
CA ARG A 22 2.45 -3.03 -7.65
C ARG A 22 2.68 -2.46 -6.25
N VAL A 23 1.93 -1.42 -5.90
CA VAL A 23 1.97 -0.85 -4.54
C VAL A 23 1.67 -1.89 -3.46
N THR A 24 0.82 -2.89 -3.77
CA THR A 24 0.50 -4.02 -2.88
C THR A 24 1.72 -4.91 -2.60
N ASP A 25 2.66 -5.01 -3.53
CA ASP A 25 3.89 -5.79 -3.32
C ASP A 25 4.79 -5.08 -2.32
N ARG A 26 4.88 -3.74 -2.42
CA ARG A 26 5.58 -2.93 -1.42
C ARG A 26 4.91 -2.99 -0.06
N LEU A 27 3.58 -3.01 -0.02
CA LEU A 27 2.79 -3.12 1.21
C LEU A 27 3.07 -4.43 1.96
N ARG A 28 3.34 -5.53 1.27
CA ARG A 28 3.76 -6.79 1.91
C ARG A 28 5.14 -6.68 2.57
N ALA A 29 5.98 -5.76 2.10
CA ALA A 29 7.34 -5.56 2.57
C ALA A 29 7.49 -4.40 3.59
N VAL A 30 6.40 -3.79 4.07
CA VAL A 30 6.48 -2.81 5.16
C VAL A 30 6.75 -3.51 6.48
N SER A 31 7.53 -2.88 7.36
CA SER A 31 7.87 -3.44 8.67
C SER A 31 6.67 -3.46 9.61
N ASP A 32 6.71 -4.32 10.63
CA ASP A 32 5.65 -4.37 11.63
C ASP A 32 5.51 -3.07 12.42
N GLU A 33 6.60 -2.29 12.54
CA GLU A 33 6.54 -0.96 13.15
C GLU A 33 5.72 0.01 12.29
N GLN A 34 5.85 -0.05 10.96
CA GLN A 34 5.02 0.75 10.05
C GLN A 34 3.55 0.31 10.08
N LEU A 35 3.27 -0.95 10.43
CA LEU A 35 1.90 -1.44 10.59
C LEU A 35 1.20 -0.92 11.84
N LYS A 36 1.94 -0.44 12.84
CA LYS A 36 1.37 0.22 14.03
C LYS A 36 0.89 1.65 13.74
N ALA A 37 0.91 2.08 12.48
CA ALA A 37 0.32 3.36 12.09
C ALA A 37 -1.14 3.42 12.56
N PRO A 38 -1.59 4.57 13.10
CA PRO A 38 -2.92 4.67 13.66
C PRO A 38 -4.02 4.51 12.60
N GLN A 39 -3.72 4.85 11.35
CA GLN A 39 -4.68 4.90 10.25
C GLN A 39 -4.01 4.61 8.91
N PHE A 40 -4.73 3.91 8.03
CA PHE A 40 -4.36 3.65 6.64
C PHE A 40 -5.40 4.28 5.71
N TYR A 41 -4.92 5.04 4.73
CA TYR A 41 -5.77 5.70 3.73
C TYR A 41 -5.45 5.13 2.34
N LEU A 42 -6.46 4.57 1.67
CA LEU A 42 -6.33 3.90 0.38
C LEU A 42 -7.25 4.57 -0.65
N CYS A 43 -6.74 4.87 -1.84
CA CYS A 43 -7.56 5.46 -2.90
C CYS A 43 -7.07 5.00 -4.27
N GLY A 44 -7.99 4.63 -5.17
CA GLY A 44 -7.63 4.15 -6.50
C GLY A 44 -8.55 3.06 -7.05
N ASN A 45 -7.96 2.17 -7.86
CA ASN A 45 -8.70 1.10 -8.52
C ASN A 45 -9.33 0.12 -7.49
N PRO A 46 -10.58 -0.34 -7.70
CA PRO A 46 -11.27 -1.23 -6.77
C PRO A 46 -10.51 -2.53 -6.45
N ASN A 47 -9.81 -3.11 -7.43
CA ASN A 47 -9.04 -4.34 -7.21
C ASN A 47 -7.79 -4.08 -6.37
N MET A 48 -7.10 -2.95 -6.61
CA MET A 48 -5.95 -2.54 -5.80
C MET A 48 -6.36 -2.32 -4.34
N ILE A 49 -7.49 -1.67 -4.11
CA ILE A 49 -8.00 -1.41 -2.75
C ILE A 49 -8.36 -2.71 -2.05
N LYS A 50 -9.07 -3.61 -2.73
CA LYS A 50 -9.42 -4.93 -2.18
C LYS A 50 -8.17 -5.70 -1.76
N ASP A 51 -7.15 -5.73 -2.63
CA ASP A 51 -5.90 -6.42 -2.34
C ASP A 51 -5.16 -5.79 -1.16
N ALA A 52 -5.10 -4.46 -1.09
CA ALA A 52 -4.44 -3.74 0.00
C ALA A 52 -5.13 -3.98 1.35
N ILE A 53 -6.47 -3.95 1.40
CA ILE A 53 -7.24 -4.25 2.62
C ILE A 53 -6.92 -5.68 3.09
N ASN A 54 -6.98 -6.67 2.20
CA ASN A 54 -6.68 -8.06 2.54
C ASN A 54 -5.27 -8.25 3.09
N ILE A 55 -4.27 -7.52 2.56
CA ILE A 55 -2.90 -7.55 3.07
C ILE A 55 -2.82 -6.96 4.47
N LEU A 56 -3.44 -5.79 4.70
CA LEU A 56 -3.40 -5.10 5.99
C LEU A 56 -4.11 -5.91 7.08
N THR A 57 -5.34 -6.36 6.82
CA THR A 57 -6.12 -7.16 7.78
C THR A 57 -5.48 -8.51 8.03
N GLY A 58 -4.94 -9.16 6.99
CA GLY A 58 -4.17 -10.40 7.11
C GLY A 58 -2.89 -10.25 7.95
N ARG A 59 -2.39 -9.03 8.14
CA ARG A 59 -1.25 -8.70 9.02
C ARG A 59 -1.67 -8.07 10.35
N GLY A 60 -2.95 -8.16 10.71
CA GLY A 60 -3.46 -7.75 12.03
C GLY A 60 -3.86 -6.29 12.14
N VAL A 61 -3.91 -5.53 11.04
CA VAL A 61 -4.49 -4.18 11.06
C VAL A 61 -6.00 -4.28 11.18
N LEU A 62 -6.58 -3.57 12.14
CA LEU A 62 -8.03 -3.54 12.34
C LEU A 62 -8.72 -2.84 11.15
N GLU A 63 -9.83 -3.40 10.69
CA GLU A 63 -10.62 -2.80 9.61
C GLU A 63 -11.07 -1.36 9.94
N SER A 64 -11.36 -1.08 11.22
CA SER A 64 -11.72 0.27 11.70
C SER A 64 -10.60 1.31 11.54
N ALA A 65 -9.36 0.89 11.31
CA ALA A 65 -8.23 1.76 11.04
C ALA A 65 -7.96 1.96 9.53
N ILE A 66 -8.74 1.35 8.64
CA ILE A 66 -8.55 1.40 7.19
C ILE A 66 -9.68 2.21 6.53
N PHE A 67 -9.32 3.35 5.94
CA PHE A 67 -10.22 4.22 5.21
C PHE A 67 -9.94 4.11 3.72
N HIS A 68 -10.98 4.01 2.89
CA HIS A 68 -10.77 3.81 1.46
C HIS A 68 -11.80 4.51 0.56
N GLU A 69 -11.35 4.93 -0.62
CA GLU A 69 -12.19 5.51 -1.69
C GLU A 69 -11.92 4.79 -3.01
N LYS A 70 -12.96 4.26 -3.66
CA LYS A 70 -12.82 3.47 -4.90
C LYS A 70 -13.25 4.31 -6.08
N PHE A 71 -12.41 4.41 -7.11
CA PHE A 71 -12.83 5.01 -8.37
C PHE A 71 -13.66 4.01 -9.16
N VAL A 72 -14.92 4.39 -9.45
CA VAL A 72 -15.91 3.60 -10.20
C VAL A 72 -16.03 4.12 -11.62
#